data_AF-A0A0G1CDI1-F1
#
_entry.id   AF-A0A0G1CDI1-F1
#
_cell.length_a   1.000
_cell.length_b   1.000
_cell.length_c   1.000
_cell.angle_alpha   90.00
_cell.angle_beta   90.00
_cell.angle_gamma   90.00
#
_symmetry.space_group_name_H-M   'P 1'
#
loop_
_entity.id
_entity.type
_entity.pdbx_description
1 polymer ?
#
loop_
_entity_poly.entity_id
_entity_poly.type
_entity_poly.pdbx_seq_one_letter_code
_entity_poly.pdbx_strand_id
1 'polypeptide(L)'
;MGNSLVNSYVDTDVIIRLFTGDDEQKRKDAKALFEKVEKGTLEISVPDTVIADAVFVLSSPHLYGLPRNQIRDLLAVLLRLSNFKVENKQVVIKALDFYVDKNVDFGDAMLAVLTRASKNKLIYSYDHDFDKIEGIIRKEP
;
A
#
# COMPACT_ATOMS: atom_id res chain seq x y z
N MET A 1 -0.81 -32.70 10.14
CA MET A 1 0.04 -32.40 8.97
C MET A 1 -0.61 -31.22 8.28
N GLY A 2 -0.15 -30.00 8.57
CA GLY A 2 -0.74 -28.80 7.99
C GLY A 2 -0.39 -28.75 6.51
N ASN A 3 -1.40 -28.62 5.64
CA ASN A 3 -1.15 -28.27 4.24
C ASN A 3 -0.30 -27.01 4.25
N SER A 4 0.94 -27.10 3.78
CA SER A 4 1.74 -25.91 3.51
C SER A 4 1.00 -25.14 2.44
N LEU A 5 0.45 -23.97 2.80
CA LEU A 5 -0.10 -23.07 1.81
C LEU A 5 1.00 -22.74 0.80
N VAL A 6 0.65 -22.71 -0.48
CA VAL A 6 1.58 -22.32 -1.54
C VAL A 6 1.87 -20.84 -1.33
N ASN A 7 3.09 -20.50 -0.92
CA ASN A 7 3.51 -19.11 -0.80
C ASN A 7 3.82 -18.57 -2.20
N SER A 8 2.96 -17.66 -2.67
CA SER A 8 3.04 -17.07 -4.01
C SER A 8 3.16 -15.55 -3.91
N TYR A 9 3.54 -14.91 -5.01
CA TYR A 9 3.56 -13.45 -5.12
C TYR A 9 2.50 -12.99 -6.11
N VAL A 10 2.06 -11.73 -5.95
CA VAL A 10 1.19 -11.07 -6.92
C VAL A 10 1.79 -9.74 -7.31
N ASP A 11 1.62 -9.37 -8.57
CA ASP A 11 2.01 -8.07 -9.11
C ASP A 11 0.91 -7.02 -8.83
N THR A 12 1.29 -5.76 -8.90
CA THR A 12 0.43 -4.59 -8.71
C THR A 12 -0.76 -4.63 -9.65
N ASP A 13 -0.58 -5.06 -10.91
CA ASP A 13 -1.65 -5.03 -11.91
C ASP A 13 -2.87 -5.88 -11.49
N VAL A 14 -2.69 -7.04 -10.86
CA VAL A 14 -3.79 -7.86 -10.34
C VAL A 14 -4.54 -7.15 -9.22
N ILE A 15 -3.84 -6.42 -8.34
CA ILE A 15 -4.46 -5.59 -7.30
C ILE A 15 -5.28 -4.46 -7.94
N ILE A 16 -4.76 -3.82 -8.99
CA ILE A 16 -5.50 -2.81 -9.74
C ILE A 16 -6.78 -3.43 -10.32
N ARG A 17 -6.67 -4.56 -11.05
CA ARG A 17 -7.83 -5.24 -11.64
C ARG A 17 -8.86 -5.69 -10.62
N LEU A 18 -8.47 -5.98 -9.38
CA LEU A 18 -9.42 -6.29 -8.33
C LEU A 18 -10.35 -5.10 -8.03
N PHE A 19 -9.81 -3.89 -8.03
CA PHE A 19 -10.52 -2.67 -7.66
C PHE A 19 -11.15 -1.93 -8.85
N THR A 20 -10.61 -2.13 -10.06
CA THR A 20 -11.02 -1.40 -11.26
C THR A 20 -11.90 -2.25 -12.16
N GLY A 21 -12.94 -1.64 -12.73
CA GLY A 21 -13.93 -2.30 -13.60
C GLY A 21 -13.59 -2.26 -15.10
N ASP A 22 -12.34 -1.95 -15.45
CA ASP A 22 -11.92 -1.67 -16.83
C ASP A 22 -11.60 -2.93 -17.65
N ASP A 23 -11.37 -4.07 -17.00
CA ASP A 23 -11.33 -5.39 -17.64
C ASP A 23 -12.14 -6.38 -16.79
N GLU A 24 -13.36 -6.68 -17.21
CA GLU A 24 -14.30 -7.49 -16.43
C GLU A 24 -13.82 -8.93 -16.22
N GLN A 25 -13.10 -9.50 -17.21
CA GLN A 25 -12.60 -10.88 -17.08
C GLN A 25 -11.45 -10.91 -16.08
N LYS A 26 -10.46 -10.02 -16.21
CA LYS A 26 -9.35 -9.95 -15.26
C LYS A 26 -9.81 -9.61 -13.85
N ARG A 27 -10.84 -8.77 -13.70
CA ARG A 27 -11.45 -8.46 -12.40
C ARG A 27 -12.07 -9.69 -11.75
N LYS A 28 -12.80 -10.51 -12.53
CA LYS A 28 -13.35 -11.78 -12.04
C LYS A 28 -12.24 -12.74 -11.60
N ASP A 29 -11.18 -12.85 -12.38
CA ASP A 29 -10.05 -13.73 -12.09
C ASP A 29 -9.29 -13.28 -10.84
N ALA A 30 -9.03 -11.97 -10.71
CA ALA A 30 -8.44 -11.37 -9.52
C ALA A 30 -9.33 -11.60 -8.29
N LYS A 31 -10.65 -11.39 -8.40
CA LYS A 31 -11.58 -11.66 -7.30
C LYS A 31 -11.54 -13.12 -6.87
N ALA A 32 -11.58 -14.06 -7.81
CA ALA A 32 -11.49 -15.49 -7.51
C ALA A 32 -10.17 -15.87 -6.83
N LEU A 33 -9.06 -15.20 -7.18
CA LEU A 33 -7.77 -15.35 -6.49
C LEU A 33 -7.86 -14.87 -5.03
N PHE A 34 -8.33 -13.64 -4.81
CA PHE A 34 -8.42 -13.07 -3.46
C PHE A 34 -9.47 -13.76 -2.57
N GLU A 35 -10.51 -14.37 -3.14
CA GLU A 35 -11.42 -15.26 -2.40
C GLU A 35 -10.70 -16.50 -1.84
N LYS A 36 -9.71 -17.06 -2.55
CA LYS A 36 -8.90 -18.17 -2.03
C LYS A 36 -7.99 -17.73 -0.88
N VAL A 37 -7.45 -16.51 -0.98
CA VAL A 37 -6.65 -15.86 0.07
C VAL A 37 -7.50 -15.62 1.31
N GLU A 38 -8.70 -15.07 1.15
CA GLU A 38 -9.64 -14.84 2.24
C GLU A 38 -10.05 -16.15 2.95
N LYS A 39 -10.32 -17.21 2.18
CA LYS A 39 -10.63 -18.56 2.70
C LYS A 39 -9.44 -19.27 3.35
N GLY A 40 -8.22 -18.74 3.24
CA GLY A 40 -7.00 -19.38 3.73
C GLY A 40 -6.61 -20.66 3.00
N THR A 41 -7.04 -20.79 1.74
CA THR A 41 -6.62 -21.88 0.84
C THR A 41 -5.42 -21.49 -0.02
N LEU A 42 -5.03 -20.22 0.01
CA LEU A 42 -3.86 -19.65 -0.65
C LEU A 42 -3.22 -18.60 0.25
N GLU A 43 -1.90 -18.54 0.28
CA GLU A 43 -1.15 -17.45 0.90
C GLU A 43 -0.42 -16.66 -0.19
N ILE A 44 -0.53 -15.34 -0.14
CA ILE A 44 0.17 -14.43 -1.05
C ILE A 44 1.04 -13.50 -0.23
N SER A 45 2.30 -13.36 -0.63
CA SER A 45 3.25 -12.38 -0.10
C SER A 45 3.53 -11.29 -1.13
N VAL A 46 3.68 -10.05 -0.69
CA VAL A 46 4.09 -8.92 -1.54
C VAL A 46 5.09 -8.01 -0.81
N PRO A 47 6.07 -7.44 -1.52
CA PRO A 47 6.84 -6.33 -0.99
C PRO A 47 5.94 -5.10 -0.79
N ASP A 48 6.34 -4.19 0.08
CA ASP A 48 5.62 -2.92 0.28
C ASP A 48 5.58 -2.06 -1.00
N THR A 49 6.57 -2.23 -1.90
CA THR A 49 6.62 -1.57 -3.21
C THR A 49 5.42 -1.91 -4.10
N VAL A 50 4.87 -3.12 -4.04
CA VAL A 50 3.63 -3.48 -4.78
C VAL A 50 2.44 -2.65 -4.27
N ILE A 51 2.38 -2.36 -2.98
CA ILE A 51 1.36 -1.45 -2.44
C ILE A 51 1.63 -0.01 -2.86
N ALA A 52 2.88 0.42 -2.85
CA ALA A 52 3.26 1.76 -3.28
C ALA A 52 2.89 2.02 -4.76
N ASP A 53 3.18 1.06 -5.64
CA ASP A 53 2.80 1.13 -7.05
C ASP A 53 1.28 1.12 -7.23
N ALA A 54 0.55 0.36 -6.42
CA ALA A 54 -0.92 0.39 -6.44
C ALA A 54 -1.44 1.79 -6.07
N VAL A 55 -0.88 2.43 -5.04
CA VAL A 55 -1.25 3.81 -4.68
C VAL A 55 -0.93 4.77 -5.82
N PHE A 56 0.26 4.67 -6.43
CA PHE A 56 0.66 5.51 -7.55
C PHE A 56 -0.31 5.39 -8.74
N VAL A 57 -0.59 4.15 -9.18
CA VAL A 57 -1.47 3.89 -10.34
C VAL A 57 -2.90 4.36 -10.05
N LEU A 58 -3.46 4.04 -8.88
CA LEU A 58 -4.83 4.42 -8.54
C LEU A 58 -4.99 5.94 -8.36
N SER A 59 -3.99 6.63 -7.82
CA SER A 59 -4.05 8.07 -7.57
C SER A 59 -3.75 8.92 -8.80
N SER A 60 -3.01 8.38 -9.78
CA SER A 60 -2.59 9.11 -10.97
C SER A 60 -3.80 9.65 -11.75
N PRO A 61 -3.91 10.98 -11.95
CA PRO A 61 -5.03 11.59 -12.70
C PRO A 61 -5.09 11.17 -14.17
N HIS A 62 -3.98 10.70 -14.73
CA HIS A 62 -3.89 10.23 -16.12
C HIS A 62 -4.27 8.74 -16.25
N LEU A 63 -4.43 8.04 -15.13
CA LEU A 63 -4.84 6.64 -15.06
C LEU A 63 -6.24 6.57 -14.45
N TYR A 64 -6.36 6.39 -13.14
CA TYR A 64 -7.65 6.23 -12.46
C TYR A 64 -8.10 7.44 -11.65
N GLY A 65 -7.17 8.29 -11.18
CA GLY A 65 -7.49 9.54 -10.47
C GLY A 65 -8.35 9.37 -9.22
N LEU A 66 -8.23 8.24 -8.51
CA LEU A 66 -9.06 7.96 -7.35
C LEU A 66 -8.71 8.89 -6.18
N PRO A 67 -9.71 9.33 -5.39
CA PRO A 67 -9.48 10.06 -4.15
C PRO A 67 -8.61 9.29 -3.15
N ARG A 68 -7.76 10.01 -2.41
CA ARG A 68 -6.79 9.43 -1.46
C ARG A 68 -7.46 8.55 -0.40
N ASN A 69 -8.59 8.99 0.15
CA ASN A 69 -9.39 8.24 1.13
C ASN A 69 -9.94 6.94 0.54
N GLN A 70 -10.40 6.96 -0.72
CA GLN A 70 -10.86 5.75 -1.41
C GLN A 70 -9.72 4.75 -1.59
N ILE A 71 -8.53 5.21 -1.98
CA ILE A 71 -7.35 4.34 -2.14
C ILE A 71 -6.97 3.69 -0.81
N ARG A 72 -6.89 4.48 0.27
CA ARG A 72 -6.65 3.96 1.63
C ARG A 72 -7.67 2.87 1.98
N ASP A 73 -8.96 3.14 1.78
CA ASP A 73 -10.02 2.22 2.18
C ASP A 73 -9.98 0.90 1.40
N LEU A 74 -9.72 0.96 0.09
CA LEU A 74 -9.55 -0.23 -0.76
C LEU A 74 -8.35 -1.07 -0.32
N LEU A 75 -7.18 -0.45 -0.15
CA LEU A 75 -5.96 -1.17 0.25
C LEU A 75 -6.06 -1.70 1.70
N ALA A 76 -6.73 -0.97 2.59
CA ALA A 76 -6.98 -1.44 3.96
C ALA A 76 -7.80 -2.73 4.01
N VAL A 77 -8.70 -2.98 3.03
CA VAL A 77 -9.40 -4.28 2.92
C VAL A 77 -8.40 -5.42 2.72
N LEU A 78 -7.47 -5.27 1.78
CA LEU A 78 -6.44 -6.29 1.51
C LEU A 78 -5.52 -6.48 2.70
N LEU A 79 -5.09 -5.39 3.33
CA LEU A 79 -4.24 -5.42 4.51
C LEU A 79 -4.92 -6.09 5.72
N ARG A 80 -6.24 -6.28 5.74
CA ARG A 80 -6.92 -7.06 6.81
C ARG A 80 -6.90 -8.57 6.56
N LEU A 81 -6.61 -9.03 5.35
CA LEU A 81 -6.58 -10.46 5.03
C LEU A 81 -5.37 -11.12 5.70
N SER A 82 -5.63 -12.14 6.52
CA SER A 82 -4.59 -12.86 7.28
C SER A 82 -3.57 -13.55 6.38
N ASN A 83 -4.00 -14.01 5.20
CA ASN A 83 -3.17 -14.75 4.24
C ASN A 83 -2.63 -13.85 3.11
N PHE A 84 -2.82 -12.53 3.22
CA PHE A 84 -2.13 -11.54 2.40
C PHE A 84 -1.00 -10.91 3.23
N LYS A 85 0.21 -11.40 3.02
CA LYS A 85 1.42 -10.99 3.73
C LYS A 85 2.05 -9.81 2.99
N VAL A 86 2.22 -8.71 3.70
CA VAL A 86 2.84 -7.50 3.14
C VAL A 86 4.11 -7.22 3.94
N GLU A 87 5.24 -7.04 3.26
CA GLU A 87 6.45 -6.57 3.92
C GLU A 87 6.21 -5.20 4.56
N ASN A 88 6.80 -4.95 5.74
CA ASN A 88 6.60 -3.70 6.47
C ASN A 88 5.12 -3.29 6.67
N LYS A 89 4.19 -4.25 6.75
CA LYS A 89 2.73 -4.02 6.83
C LYS A 89 2.30 -2.89 7.78
N GLN A 90 2.90 -2.80 8.96
CA GLN A 90 2.59 -1.75 9.95
C GLN A 90 3.05 -0.35 9.50
N VAL A 91 4.14 -0.27 8.74
CA VAL A 91 4.60 0.97 8.10
C VAL A 91 3.62 1.36 7.01
N VAL A 92 3.25 0.41 6.13
CA VAL A 92 2.28 0.63 5.04
C VAL A 92 0.95 1.15 5.56
N ILE A 93 0.38 0.54 6.62
CA ILE A 93 -0.88 0.99 7.23
C ILE A 93 -0.77 2.45 7.69
N LYS A 94 0.26 2.78 8.47
CA LYS A 94 0.46 4.15 8.98
C LYS A 94 0.75 5.14 7.85
N ALA A 95 1.44 4.71 6.79
CA ALA A 95 1.72 5.54 5.64
C ALA A 95 0.44 5.84 4.85
N LEU A 96 -0.50 4.89 4.74
CA LEU A 96 -1.81 5.15 4.14
C LEU A 96 -2.62 6.17 4.95
N ASP A 97 -2.50 6.16 6.28
CA ASP A 97 -3.11 7.18 7.14
C ASP A 97 -2.46 8.55 6.89
N PHE A 98 -1.13 8.64 6.90
CA PHE A 98 -0.42 9.92 6.63
C PHE A 98 -0.69 10.46 5.22
N TYR A 99 -0.74 9.58 4.23
CA TYR A 99 -1.06 9.90 2.83
C TYR A 99 -2.41 10.61 2.70
N VAL A 100 -3.39 10.24 3.52
CA VAL A 100 -4.71 10.89 3.57
C VAL A 100 -4.69 12.12 4.48
N ASP A 101 -4.27 11.96 5.73
CA ASP A 101 -4.43 12.96 6.78
C ASP A 101 -3.53 14.19 6.59
N LYS A 102 -2.33 13.99 6.02
CA LYS A 102 -1.34 15.05 5.79
C LYS A 102 -1.31 15.52 4.35
N ASN A 103 -2.03 14.85 3.44
CA ASN A 103 -2.04 15.14 2.01
C ASN A 103 -0.60 15.28 1.46
N VAL A 104 0.17 14.21 1.61
CA VAL A 104 1.56 14.05 1.14
C VAL A 104 1.66 12.81 0.27
N ASP A 105 2.62 12.70 -0.62
CA ASP A 105 2.75 11.51 -1.46
C ASP A 105 3.06 10.26 -0.64
N PHE A 106 2.66 9.09 -1.16
CA PHE A 106 2.74 7.85 -0.39
C PHE A 106 4.18 7.44 -0.08
N GLY A 107 5.11 7.73 -0.99
CA GLY A 107 6.55 7.54 -0.74
C GLY A 107 7.05 8.38 0.44
N ASP A 108 6.66 9.64 0.51
CA ASP A 108 7.02 10.54 1.62
C ASP A 108 6.36 10.10 2.92
N ALA A 109 5.10 9.64 2.86
CA ALA A 109 4.43 9.04 4.00
C ALA A 109 5.19 7.82 4.54
N MET A 110 5.64 6.91 3.67
CA MET A 110 6.45 5.76 4.04
C MET A 110 7.77 6.19 4.70
N LEU A 111 8.50 7.11 4.07
CA LEU A 111 9.77 7.61 4.60
C LEU A 111 9.59 8.30 5.95
N ALA A 112 8.52 9.09 6.11
CA ALA A 112 8.21 9.77 7.36
C ALA A 112 7.86 8.79 8.47
N VAL A 113 7.08 7.74 8.21
CA VAL A 113 6.76 6.71 9.20
C VAL A 113 8.03 5.97 9.65
N LEU A 114 8.89 5.59 8.71
CA LEU A 114 10.17 4.94 9.02
C LEU A 114 11.08 5.85 9.85
N THR A 115 11.17 7.12 9.49
CA THR A 115 11.98 8.11 10.22
C THR A 115 11.43 8.37 11.62
N ARG A 116 10.10 8.44 11.76
CA ARG A 116 9.44 8.52 13.07
C ARG A 116 9.69 7.29 13.94
N ALA A 117 9.92 6.12 13.36
CA ALA A 117 10.29 4.91 14.13
C ALA A 117 11.78 4.86 14.47
N SER A 118 12.63 5.57 13.73
CA SER A 118 14.08 5.60 13.90
C SER A 118 14.54 6.41 15.12
N LYS A 119 15.78 6.21 15.59
CA LYS A 119 16.36 7.05 16.67
C LYS A 119 16.59 8.50 16.21
N ASN A 120 16.96 8.69 14.95
CA ASN A 120 17.17 10.00 14.36
C ASN A 120 15.91 10.43 13.59
N LYS A 121 15.35 11.57 13.96
CA LYS A 121 14.12 12.11 13.33
C LYS A 121 14.42 12.99 12.11
N LEU A 122 15.69 13.12 11.74
CA LEU A 122 16.13 13.96 10.64
C LEU A 122 15.89 13.31 9.27
N ILE A 123 15.27 14.05 8.36
CA ILE A 123 15.19 13.76 6.93
C ILE A 123 15.94 14.87 6.19
N TYR A 124 16.85 14.50 5.29
CA TYR A 124 17.36 15.42 4.29
C TYR A 124 16.45 15.42 3.07
N SER A 125 15.80 16.55 2.77
CA SER A 125 14.87 16.65 1.63
C SER A 125 14.69 18.10 1.19
N TYR A 126 14.58 18.29 -0.13
CA TYR A 126 14.14 19.54 -0.75
C TYR A 126 12.60 19.69 -0.72
N ASP A 127 11.88 18.63 -0.42
CA ASP A 127 10.42 18.64 -0.37
C ASP A 127 9.91 19.13 1.00
N HIS A 128 9.19 20.25 0.98
CA HIS A 128 8.59 20.85 2.15
C HIS A 128 7.36 20.10 2.68
N ASP A 129 6.84 19.10 1.97
CA ASP A 129 5.70 18.29 2.44
C ASP A 129 6.00 17.55 3.75
N PHE A 130 7.28 17.24 4.01
CA PHE A 130 7.71 16.70 5.30
C PHE A 130 7.47 17.66 6.48
N ASP A 131 7.40 18.97 6.25
CA ASP A 131 7.11 19.96 7.29
C ASP A 131 5.66 19.82 7.84
N LYS A 132 4.77 19.11 7.12
CA LYS A 132 3.40 18.80 7.56
C LYS A 132 3.33 17.66 8.59
N ILE A 133 4.41 16.92 8.80
CA ILE A 133 4.43 15.67 9.57
C ILE A 133 5.11 15.89 10.92
N GLU A 134 4.33 15.75 11.99
CA GLU A 134 4.84 15.86 13.35
C GLU A 134 5.81 14.72 13.70
N GLY A 135 6.85 15.04 14.47
CA GLY A 135 7.81 14.06 14.98
C GLY A 135 8.95 13.72 14.02
N ILE A 136 9.07 14.45 12.91
CA ILE A 136 10.25 14.48 12.05
C ILE A 136 10.82 15.90 11.96
N ILE A 137 12.07 16.01 11.55
CA ILE A 137 12.78 17.25 11.30
C ILE A 137 13.28 17.18 9.87
N ARG A 138 12.79 18.06 8.99
CA ARG A 138 13.34 18.21 7.64
C ARG A 138 14.52 19.18 7.67
N LYS A 139 15.60 18.87 6.95
CA LYS A 139 16.65 19.82 6.60
C LYS A 139 16.98 19.69 5.12
N GLU A 140 17.37 20.77 4.49
CA GLU A 140 18.12 20.66 3.23
C GLU A 140 19.58 20.27 3.52
N PRO A 141 20.23 19.55 2.59
CA PRO A 141 21.65 19.19 2.70
C PRO A 141 22.59 20.38 2.92
#